data_AF-N9FK17-F1
#
_entry.id   AF-N9FK17-F1
#
_cell.length_a   1.000
_cell.length_b   1.000
_cell.length_c   1.000
_cell.angle_alpha   90.00
_cell.angle_beta   90.00
_cell.angle_gamma   90.00
#
_symmetry.space_group_name_H-M   'P 1'
#
loop_
_entity.id
_entity.type
_entity.pdbx_description
1 polymer ?
#
loop_
_entity_poly.entity_id
_entity_poly.type
_entity_poly.pdbx_seq_one_letter_code
_entity_poly.pdbx_strand_id
1 'polypeptide(L)'
;MRRILLFTMFLLLGACSSIPIGKNYSEKNVQVNEDKLKHHLIYINKDGELIDPYSKKVIKNSNEYINELFDTYKNSKKEKITIFIHGGLNTFQNATGKANQILRNYKDENEENFIVLIGWQAGPFTNYLDHLFFVRGGERRRVLGPLTSPFILVEDTARSVAHAPRATAEALLAQSSVPIRIESKEEDAYYTNIANLKNMPENERINIHTTGETRGLNYKNISSLANPLKFVAAPFVDGFGHGTWNSLSRRTELLITKDTAFTRKENAKTALEKFLDKVDQESTKPEITLIGHSMGSMVANNIIIRKPKLNYTNIVYMGAAASLKDVESNVVPILLKNGNAQFFNLSLDPYRELSESKALGSVPRGSLLIWIDTYLTTVKSFTDRTSGGWFNMVRAADTIFPDTVKKRVHLTKFGFGAGPQKHGEFDEYQFWKHGYWTGDECSLILLDKPIDVNLKHKCEIPKAN
;
A
#
# COMPACT_ATOMS: atom_id res chain seq x y z
N MET A 1 -28.39 17.92 -8.22
CA MET A 1 -28.10 16.47 -8.29
C MET A 1 -26.69 16.14 -8.78
N ARG A 2 -26.22 16.65 -9.94
CA ARG A 2 -24.91 16.29 -10.53
C ARG A 2 -23.67 16.56 -9.66
N ARG A 3 -23.63 17.70 -8.93
CA ARG A 3 -22.56 17.99 -7.94
C ARG A 3 -22.61 17.09 -6.70
N ILE A 4 -23.81 16.68 -6.28
CA ILE A 4 -24.00 15.80 -5.12
C ILE A 4 -23.52 14.39 -5.47
N LEU A 5 -23.83 13.87 -6.67
CA LEU A 5 -23.40 12.53 -7.10
C LEU A 5 -21.87 12.42 -7.19
N LEU A 6 -21.20 13.42 -7.78
CA LEU A 6 -19.73 13.51 -7.84
C LEU A 6 -19.12 13.64 -6.43
N PHE A 7 -19.73 14.42 -5.54
CA PHE A 7 -19.23 14.58 -4.17
C PHE A 7 -19.39 13.29 -3.35
N THR A 8 -20.52 12.59 -3.48
CA THR A 8 -20.74 11.27 -2.87
C THR A 8 -19.75 10.24 -3.43
N MET A 9 -19.47 10.23 -4.74
CA MET A 9 -18.48 9.36 -5.37
C MET A 9 -17.06 9.52 -4.81
N PHE A 10 -16.60 10.77 -4.58
CA PHE A 10 -15.28 11.01 -4.00
C PHE A 10 -15.19 10.72 -2.50
N LEU A 11 -16.29 10.89 -1.77
CA LEU A 11 -16.40 10.39 -0.40
C LEU A 11 -16.32 8.85 -0.34
N LEU A 12 -16.87 8.17 -1.35
CA LEU A 12 -16.83 6.71 -1.48
C LEU A 12 -15.42 6.18 -1.81
N LEU A 13 -14.68 6.82 -2.74
CA LEU A 13 -13.26 6.48 -2.99
C LEU A 13 -12.35 6.90 -1.83
N GLY A 14 -12.66 8.01 -1.15
CA GLY A 14 -11.97 8.44 0.08
C GLY A 14 -12.18 7.50 1.25
N ALA A 15 -13.30 6.76 1.30
CA ALA A 15 -13.53 5.72 2.30
C ALA A 15 -12.60 4.49 2.13
N CYS A 16 -11.88 4.39 1.01
CA CYS A 16 -10.80 3.42 0.82
C CYS A 16 -9.44 3.88 1.37
N SER A 17 -9.32 5.15 1.76
CA SER A 17 -8.18 5.58 2.57
C SER A 17 -8.27 4.93 3.95
N SER A 18 -7.10 4.64 4.52
CA SER A 18 -6.99 4.33 5.95
C SER A 18 -7.75 5.35 6.79
N ILE A 19 -8.39 4.87 7.85
CA ILE A 19 -9.38 5.61 8.63
C ILE A 19 -8.83 7.00 8.96
N PRO A 20 -9.52 8.11 8.57
CA PRO A 20 -9.13 9.42 9.03
C PRO A 20 -9.14 9.38 10.56
N ILE A 21 -8.06 9.85 11.19
CA ILE A 21 -7.96 10.07 12.64
C ILE A 21 -9.33 10.51 13.13
N GLY A 22 -9.99 9.64 13.91
CA GLY A 22 -11.44 9.75 14.13
C GLY A 22 -11.81 11.12 14.67
N LYS A 23 -13.03 11.60 14.43
CA LYS A 23 -13.56 12.85 15.02
C LYS A 23 -13.45 12.92 16.56
N ASN A 24 -13.18 11.79 17.23
CA ASN A 24 -12.90 11.72 18.67
C ASN A 24 -11.44 12.06 19.04
N TYR A 25 -10.52 12.03 18.07
CA TYR A 25 -9.21 12.67 18.14
C TYR A 25 -9.37 14.10 17.62
N SER A 26 -9.97 14.93 18.47
CA SER A 26 -10.02 16.36 18.25
C SER A 26 -8.60 16.88 18.00
N GLU A 27 -8.43 17.67 16.94
CA GLU A 27 -7.28 18.53 16.63
C GLU A 27 -6.81 19.42 17.81
N LYS A 28 -7.50 19.39 18.96
CA LYS A 28 -7.23 20.27 20.11
C LYS A 28 -6.16 19.82 21.09
N ASN A 29 -5.71 18.55 21.11
CA ASN A 29 -4.82 18.08 22.19
C ASN A 29 -3.61 17.22 21.76
N VAL A 30 -3.31 17.08 20.46
CA VAL A 30 -2.11 16.35 20.04
C VAL A 30 -1.01 17.35 19.69
N GLN A 31 -0.08 17.59 20.62
CA GLN A 31 1.16 18.30 20.33
C GLN A 31 1.93 17.50 19.26
N VAL A 32 1.92 18.01 18.03
CA VAL A 32 2.75 17.48 16.95
C VAL A 32 4.18 17.88 17.27
N ASN A 33 5.11 16.92 17.37
CA ASN A 33 6.51 17.24 17.59
C ASN A 33 7.10 17.73 16.26
N GLU A 34 7.17 19.05 16.13
CA GLU A 34 7.50 19.71 14.87
C GLU A 34 8.81 19.23 14.27
N ASP A 35 9.82 19.24 15.13
CA ASP A 35 11.19 18.90 14.79
C ASP A 35 11.33 17.41 14.48
N LYS A 36 10.69 16.53 15.26
CA LYS A 36 10.76 15.08 15.01
C LYS A 36 10.20 14.72 13.64
N LEU A 37 9.08 15.31 13.22
CA LEU A 37 8.52 15.00 11.90
C LEU A 37 9.45 15.47 10.78
N LYS A 38 10.08 16.64 10.90
CA LYS A 38 11.00 17.16 9.87
C LYS A 38 12.21 16.26 9.67
N HIS A 39 12.72 15.66 10.74
CA HIS A 39 13.87 14.77 10.67
C HIS A 39 13.54 13.33 10.27
N HIS A 40 12.27 12.99 10.05
CA HIS A 40 11.86 11.61 9.72
C HIS A 40 10.88 11.52 8.54
N LEU A 41 10.29 12.60 8.05
CA LEU A 41 9.28 12.57 6.99
C LEU A 41 9.78 13.26 5.72
N ILE A 42 9.72 12.59 4.57
CA ILE A 42 9.87 13.21 3.25
C ILE A 42 8.49 13.24 2.61
N TYR A 43 7.86 14.42 2.54
CA TYR A 43 6.55 14.56 1.88
C TYR A 43 6.68 15.20 0.50
N ILE A 44 6.21 14.51 -0.54
CA ILE A 44 6.29 14.98 -1.93
C ILE A 44 4.89 15.24 -2.52
N ASN A 45 4.71 16.40 -3.15
CA ASN A 45 3.44 16.76 -3.81
C ASN A 45 3.29 16.10 -5.18
N LYS A 46 2.15 16.37 -5.82
CA LYS A 46 1.80 15.87 -7.15
C LYS A 46 2.74 16.29 -8.30
N ASP A 47 3.61 17.26 -8.08
CA ASP A 47 4.54 17.81 -9.07
C ASP A 47 6.01 17.38 -8.77
N GLY A 48 6.23 16.56 -7.74
CA GLY A 48 7.56 16.08 -7.34
C GLY A 48 8.33 17.03 -6.42
N GLU A 49 7.64 18.02 -5.83
CA GLU A 49 8.24 19.01 -4.93
C GLU A 49 8.12 18.57 -3.47
N LEU A 50 9.17 18.87 -2.69
CA LEU A 50 9.18 18.67 -1.25
C LEU A 50 8.26 19.68 -0.57
N ILE A 51 7.36 19.20 0.29
CA ILE A 51 6.44 20.01 1.06
C ILE A 51 6.82 19.95 2.54
N ASP A 52 6.84 21.11 3.17
CA ASP A 52 6.96 21.21 4.62
C ASP A 52 5.68 20.65 5.27
N PRO A 53 5.80 19.66 6.17
CA PRO A 53 4.64 18.94 6.70
C PRO A 53 3.74 19.80 7.61
N TYR A 54 4.18 20.99 8.02
CA TYR A 54 3.44 21.92 8.88
C TYR A 54 2.78 23.03 8.06
N SER A 55 3.62 23.83 7.41
CA SER A 55 3.18 25.01 6.66
C SER A 55 2.47 24.65 5.35
N LYS A 56 2.61 23.41 4.88
CA LYS A 56 2.10 22.91 3.58
C LYS A 56 2.70 23.64 2.38
N LYS A 57 3.77 24.40 2.60
CA LYS A 57 4.46 25.17 1.56
C LYS A 57 5.56 24.33 0.94
N VAL A 58 5.86 24.63 -0.32
CA VAL A 58 6.99 24.02 -1.03
C VAL A 58 8.30 24.48 -0.38
N ILE A 59 9.14 23.53 0.01
CA ILE A 59 10.50 23.80 0.48
C ILE A 59 11.39 24.01 -0.75
N LYS A 60 11.83 25.26 -0.96
CA LYS A 60 12.68 25.61 -2.11
C LYS A 60 14.05 24.95 -2.03
N ASN A 61 14.67 24.95 -0.84
CA ASN A 61 15.98 24.35 -0.63
C ASN A 61 15.87 22.88 -0.15
N SER A 62 15.46 22.01 -1.05
CA SER A 62 15.37 20.56 -0.75
C SER A 62 16.71 19.92 -0.35
N ASN A 63 17.86 20.51 -0.67
CA ASN A 63 19.16 19.94 -0.28
C ASN A 63 19.43 20.12 1.22
N GLU A 64 19.13 21.30 1.76
CA GLU A 64 19.30 21.61 3.19
C GLU A 64 18.42 20.70 4.04
N TYR A 65 17.14 20.57 3.70
CA TYR A 65 16.22 19.66 4.39
C TYR A 65 16.72 18.21 4.39
N ILE A 66 17.21 17.73 3.25
CA ILE A 66 17.72 16.35 3.13
C ILE A 66 19.08 16.19 3.83
N ASN A 67 19.90 17.22 3.90
CA ASN A 67 21.12 17.21 4.71
C ASN A 67 20.78 17.07 6.19
N GLU A 68 19.88 17.90 6.72
CA GLU A 68 19.46 17.84 8.14
C GLU A 68 18.87 16.48 8.53
N LEU A 69 17.99 15.92 7.69
CA LEU A 69 17.44 14.59 7.89
C LEU A 69 18.53 13.52 7.90
N PHE A 70 19.47 13.58 6.94
CA PHE A 70 20.55 12.61 6.85
C PHE A 70 21.57 12.74 7.99
N ASP A 71 21.87 13.97 8.41
CA ASP A 71 22.74 14.24 9.56
C ASP A 71 22.10 13.72 10.85
N THR A 72 20.77 13.82 10.99
CA THR A 72 20.04 13.20 12.10
C THR A 72 20.20 11.68 12.12
N TYR A 73 20.09 11.03 10.95
CA TYR A 73 20.41 9.60 10.82
C TYR A 73 21.85 9.30 11.26
N LYS A 74 22.84 10.04 10.76
CA LYS A 74 24.26 9.84 11.11
C LYS A 74 24.51 10.01 12.61
N ASN A 75 23.89 11.01 13.22
CA ASN A 75 23.99 11.28 14.65
C ASN A 75 23.32 10.22 15.53
N SER A 76 22.32 9.50 14.99
CA SER A 76 21.70 8.37 15.68
C SER A 76 22.65 7.18 15.87
N LYS A 77 23.73 7.10 15.07
CA LYS A 77 24.71 5.99 15.03
C LYS A 77 24.10 4.61 14.75
N LYS A 78 22.87 4.57 14.24
CA LYS A 78 22.20 3.33 13.87
C LYS A 78 22.72 2.81 12.54
N GLU A 79 22.94 1.51 12.46
CA GLU A 79 23.47 0.85 11.25
C GLU A 79 22.36 0.49 10.24
N LYS A 80 21.10 0.58 10.68
CA LYS A 80 19.92 0.13 9.94
C LYS A 80 18.97 1.29 9.68
N ILE A 81 18.42 1.37 8.46
CA ILE A 81 17.40 2.34 8.06
C ILE A 81 16.13 1.58 7.65
N THR A 82 15.00 1.95 8.26
CA THR A 82 13.67 1.53 7.82
C THR A 82 13.05 2.64 6.97
N ILE A 83 12.81 2.38 5.69
CA ILE A 83 12.09 3.29 4.80
C ILE A 83 10.65 2.79 4.67
N PHE A 84 9.70 3.53 5.19
CA PHE A 84 8.27 3.20 5.10
C PHE A 84 7.55 4.12 4.12
N ILE A 85 6.82 3.54 3.18
CA ILE A 85 6.02 4.28 2.20
C ILE A 85 4.55 3.93 2.40
N HIS A 86 3.75 4.95 2.70
CA HIS A 86 2.32 4.76 2.94
C HIS A 86 1.54 4.50 1.64
N GLY A 87 0.34 3.93 1.80
CA GLY A 87 -0.56 3.62 0.69
C GLY A 87 -1.20 4.82 -0.02
N GLY A 88 -1.87 4.53 -1.14
CA GLY A 88 -2.61 5.53 -1.91
C GLY A 88 -3.84 6.08 -1.17
N LEU A 89 -4.55 7.02 -1.80
CA LEU A 89 -5.80 7.61 -1.31
C LEU A 89 -5.68 8.49 -0.05
N ASN A 90 -4.46 8.72 0.44
CA ASN A 90 -4.20 9.60 1.57
C ASN A 90 -4.15 11.09 1.16
N THR A 91 -4.91 11.93 1.86
CA THR A 91 -4.74 13.39 1.80
C THR A 91 -3.47 13.80 2.52
N PHE A 92 -3.02 15.04 2.31
CA PHE A 92 -1.87 15.60 3.04
C PHE A 92 -2.07 15.47 4.55
N GLN A 93 -3.22 15.89 5.06
CA GLN A 93 -3.55 15.87 6.47
C GLN A 93 -3.55 14.44 7.05
N ASN A 94 -4.08 13.47 6.30
CA ASN A 94 -4.09 12.08 6.75
C ASN A 94 -2.68 11.51 6.78
N ALA A 95 -1.88 11.75 5.74
CA ALA A 95 -0.51 11.23 5.65
C ALA A 95 0.41 11.85 6.72
N THR A 96 0.37 13.17 6.93
CA THR A 96 1.19 13.81 7.98
C THR A 96 0.70 13.46 9.39
N GLY A 97 -0.62 13.38 9.60
CA GLY A 97 -1.20 12.94 10.87
C GLY A 97 -0.80 11.51 11.24
N LYS A 98 -0.81 10.59 10.28
CA LYS A 98 -0.33 9.22 10.45
C LYS A 98 1.17 9.14 10.72
N ALA A 99 1.97 9.92 9.99
CA ALA A 99 3.40 9.98 10.25
C ALA A 99 3.69 10.44 11.69
N ASN A 100 2.95 11.43 12.19
CA ASN A 100 3.05 11.85 13.59
C ASN A 100 2.64 10.73 14.56
N GLN A 101 1.56 10.01 14.29
CA GLN A 101 1.12 8.87 15.12
C GLN A 101 2.17 7.75 15.19
N ILE A 102 2.80 7.42 14.06
CA ILE A 102 3.89 6.46 13.98
C ILE A 102 5.07 6.95 14.83
N LEU A 103 5.53 8.20 14.63
CA LEU A 103 6.68 8.74 15.35
C LEU A 103 6.47 8.92 16.86
N ARG A 104 5.22 9.06 17.31
CA ARG A 104 4.89 9.08 18.75
C ARG A 104 5.07 7.71 19.41
N ASN A 105 4.79 6.64 18.68
CA ASN A 105 4.96 5.27 19.14
C ASN A 105 6.37 4.73 18.86
N TYR A 106 7.07 5.31 17.90
CA TYR A 106 8.46 5.02 17.59
C TYR A 106 9.40 5.73 18.56
N LYS A 107 9.86 5.03 19.59
CA LYS A 107 10.84 5.56 20.55
C LYS A 107 12.25 5.30 20.05
N ASP A 108 12.88 6.29 19.42
CA ASP A 108 14.18 6.13 18.75
C ASP A 108 15.25 5.47 19.64
N GLU A 109 15.28 5.78 20.93
CA GLU A 109 16.20 5.19 21.92
C GLU A 109 16.04 3.68 22.11
N ASN A 110 14.84 3.13 21.88
CA ASN A 110 14.50 1.71 22.08
C ASN A 110 14.45 0.92 20.78
N GLU A 111 14.73 1.57 19.64
CA GLU A 111 14.60 0.98 18.31
C GLU A 111 15.97 0.87 17.65
N GLU A 112 16.31 -0.31 17.15
CA GLU A 112 17.60 -0.55 16.46
C GLU A 112 17.74 0.23 15.15
N ASN A 113 16.61 0.57 14.52
CA ASN A 113 16.58 1.18 13.20
C ASN A 113 16.37 2.70 13.28
N PHE A 114 16.83 3.44 12.28
CA PHE A 114 16.39 4.80 12.02
C PHE A 114 15.23 4.76 11.02
N ILE A 115 14.09 5.38 11.34
CA ILE A 115 12.90 5.32 10.47
C ILE A 115 12.78 6.56 9.59
N VAL A 116 12.52 6.36 8.30
CA VAL A 116 12.22 7.41 7.33
C VAL A 116 10.86 7.12 6.71
N LEU A 117 9.93 8.04 6.88
CA LEU A 117 8.56 7.98 6.41
C LEU A 117 8.45 8.73 5.09
N ILE A 118 7.88 8.10 4.07
CA ILE A 118 7.68 8.70 2.75
C ILE A 118 6.19 9.03 2.59
N GLY A 119 5.94 10.34 2.62
CA GLY A 119 4.64 10.96 2.43
C GLY A 119 4.41 11.38 0.97
N TRP A 120 3.20 11.19 0.45
CA TRP A 120 2.84 11.72 -0.86
C TRP A 120 1.38 12.05 -1.03
N GLN A 121 1.13 13.02 -1.92
CA GLN A 121 -0.23 13.46 -2.22
C GLN A 121 -1.00 12.43 -3.05
N ALA A 122 -1.74 11.57 -2.37
CA ALA A 122 -2.49 10.47 -2.97
C ALA A 122 -4.01 10.63 -2.92
N GLY A 123 -4.55 11.77 -2.48
CA GLY A 123 -6.00 11.95 -2.28
C GLY A 123 -6.83 11.73 -3.56
N PRO A 124 -7.94 10.96 -3.52
CA PRO A 124 -8.68 10.54 -4.72
C PRO A 124 -9.19 11.71 -5.55
N PHE A 125 -9.73 12.74 -4.90
CA PHE A 125 -10.25 13.94 -5.58
C PHE A 125 -9.15 14.66 -6.38
N THR A 126 -7.98 14.84 -5.77
CA THR A 126 -6.85 15.51 -6.41
C THR A 126 -6.32 14.72 -7.60
N ASN A 127 -6.43 13.39 -7.57
CA ASN A 127 -5.96 12.53 -8.65
C ASN A 127 -6.93 12.53 -9.83
N TYR A 128 -8.23 12.45 -9.58
CA TYR A 128 -9.23 12.53 -10.65
C TYR A 128 -9.24 13.92 -11.30
N LEU A 129 -9.15 15.00 -10.52
CA LEU A 129 -9.07 16.34 -11.12
C LEU A 129 -7.82 16.51 -11.98
N ASP A 130 -6.68 15.94 -11.57
CA ASP A 130 -5.48 15.93 -12.41
C ASP A 130 -5.70 15.09 -13.68
N HIS A 131 -6.34 13.92 -13.61
CA HIS A 131 -6.74 13.14 -14.80
C HIS A 131 -7.64 13.96 -15.72
N LEU A 132 -8.72 14.54 -15.20
CA LEU A 132 -9.72 15.24 -15.99
C LEU A 132 -9.14 16.51 -16.65
N PHE A 133 -8.42 17.33 -15.89
CA PHE A 133 -8.03 18.67 -16.35
C PHE A 133 -6.57 18.82 -16.76
N PHE A 134 -5.67 17.92 -16.39
CA PHE A 134 -4.24 18.22 -16.50
C PHE A 134 -3.37 17.12 -17.10
N VAL A 135 -3.72 15.84 -17.01
CA VAL A 135 -2.83 14.74 -17.43
C VAL A 135 -3.25 14.17 -18.78
N ARG A 136 -2.35 14.15 -19.76
CA ARG A 136 -2.55 13.51 -21.08
C ARG A 136 -1.28 12.78 -21.48
N GLY A 137 -1.41 11.53 -21.93
CA GLY A 137 -0.24 10.73 -22.35
C GLY A 137 0.85 10.60 -21.28
N GLY A 138 0.49 10.60 -19.99
CA GLY A 138 1.44 10.53 -18.88
C GLY A 138 2.07 11.87 -18.46
N GLU A 139 1.79 12.97 -19.16
CA GLU A 139 2.39 14.28 -18.87
C GLU A 139 1.35 15.33 -18.43
N ARG A 140 1.80 16.32 -17.66
CA ARG A 140 0.97 17.45 -17.27
C ARG A 140 0.87 18.47 -18.41
N ARG A 141 -0.28 18.53 -19.09
CA ARG A 141 -0.58 19.45 -20.18
C ARG A 141 -1.51 20.57 -19.71
N ARG A 142 -0.93 21.69 -19.24
CA ARG A 142 -1.67 22.81 -18.62
C ARG A 142 -2.69 23.50 -19.55
N VAL A 143 -2.48 23.48 -20.86
CA VAL A 143 -3.37 24.12 -21.86
C VAL A 143 -4.28 23.08 -22.52
N LEU A 144 -3.71 21.99 -23.02
CA LEU A 144 -4.48 20.94 -23.71
C LEU A 144 -5.40 20.17 -22.76
N GLY A 145 -5.01 20.02 -21.49
CA GLY A 145 -5.79 19.32 -20.48
C GLY A 145 -7.18 19.93 -20.29
N PRO A 146 -7.31 21.23 -19.93
CA PRO A 146 -8.62 21.85 -19.77
C PRO A 146 -9.44 21.85 -21.07
N LEU A 147 -8.80 22.11 -22.21
CA LEU A 147 -9.44 22.12 -23.54
C LEU A 147 -10.05 20.77 -23.92
N THR A 148 -9.38 19.67 -23.56
CA THR A 148 -9.85 18.30 -23.84
C THR A 148 -10.70 17.69 -22.73
N SER A 149 -10.76 18.33 -21.56
CA SER A 149 -11.49 17.82 -20.39
C SER A 149 -12.97 17.50 -20.64
N PRO A 150 -13.74 18.25 -21.48
CA PRO A 150 -15.11 17.87 -21.77
C PRO A 150 -15.20 16.52 -22.50
N PHE A 151 -14.26 16.24 -23.41
CA PHE A 151 -14.22 14.98 -24.14
C PHE A 151 -13.83 13.81 -23.22
N ILE A 152 -12.86 14.01 -22.32
CA ILE A 152 -12.50 13.00 -21.31
C ILE A 152 -13.69 12.72 -20.38
N LEU A 153 -14.40 13.75 -19.94
CA LEU A 153 -15.59 13.55 -19.09
C LEU A 153 -16.68 12.75 -19.83
N VAL A 154 -16.90 13.03 -21.11
CA VAL A 154 -17.84 12.28 -21.95
C VAL A 154 -17.37 10.83 -22.11
N GLU A 155 -16.08 10.60 -22.36
CA GLU A 155 -15.49 9.27 -22.46
C GLU A 155 -15.68 8.47 -21.16
N ASP A 156 -15.30 9.03 -20.01
CA ASP A 156 -15.43 8.37 -18.70
C ASP A 156 -16.91 8.07 -18.38
N THR A 157 -17.82 8.98 -18.76
CA THR A 157 -19.28 8.77 -18.62
C THR A 157 -19.78 7.67 -19.54
N ALA A 158 -19.39 7.68 -20.81
CA ALA A 158 -19.79 6.67 -21.79
C ALA A 158 -19.27 5.28 -21.40
N ARG A 159 -18.03 5.19 -20.93
CA ARG A 159 -17.43 3.98 -20.37
C ARG A 159 -18.22 3.46 -19.18
N SER A 160 -18.54 4.34 -18.22
CA SER A 160 -19.36 3.99 -17.06
C SER A 160 -20.71 3.37 -17.44
N VAL A 161 -21.40 3.97 -18.43
CA VAL A 161 -22.69 3.46 -18.92
C VAL A 161 -22.53 2.14 -19.68
N ALA A 162 -21.55 2.05 -20.59
CA ALA A 162 -21.31 0.87 -21.41
C ALA A 162 -20.88 -0.35 -20.58
N HIS A 163 -20.08 -0.12 -19.52
CA HIS A 163 -19.62 -1.17 -18.63
C HIS A 163 -20.60 -1.49 -17.50
N ALA A 164 -21.72 -0.76 -17.39
CA ALA A 164 -22.66 -0.97 -16.29
C ALA A 164 -23.20 -2.41 -16.16
N PRO A 165 -23.58 -3.10 -17.25
CA PRO A 165 -24.03 -4.49 -17.17
C PRO A 165 -22.92 -5.42 -16.67
N ARG A 166 -21.70 -5.24 -17.20
CA ARG A 166 -20.52 -6.05 -16.82
C ARG A 166 -20.16 -5.83 -15.35
N ALA A 167 -20.00 -4.58 -14.91
CA ALA A 167 -19.64 -4.24 -13.55
C ALA A 167 -20.68 -4.74 -12.53
N THR A 168 -21.96 -4.70 -12.92
CA THR A 168 -23.06 -5.26 -12.12
C THR A 168 -22.99 -6.79 -12.04
N ALA A 169 -22.77 -7.46 -13.17
CA ALA A 169 -22.62 -8.92 -13.21
C ALA A 169 -21.39 -9.39 -12.42
N GLU A 170 -20.24 -8.73 -12.57
CA GLU A 170 -19.03 -9.02 -11.78
C GLU A 170 -19.25 -8.77 -10.29
N ALA A 171 -19.94 -7.68 -9.91
CA ALA A 171 -20.29 -7.44 -8.52
C ALA A 171 -21.21 -8.53 -7.94
N LEU A 172 -22.09 -9.14 -8.75
CA LEU A 172 -22.94 -10.26 -8.33
C LEU A 172 -22.15 -11.58 -8.27
N LEU A 173 -21.36 -11.88 -9.30
CA LEU A 173 -20.65 -13.15 -9.47
C LEU A 173 -19.44 -13.26 -8.54
N ALA A 174 -18.57 -12.25 -8.48
CA ALA A 174 -17.39 -12.25 -7.61
C ALA A 174 -17.76 -12.27 -6.12
N GLN A 175 -18.99 -11.88 -5.77
CA GLN A 175 -19.49 -11.91 -4.40
C GLN A 175 -20.32 -13.17 -4.09
N SER A 176 -20.73 -13.93 -5.11
CA SER A 176 -21.43 -15.22 -5.00
C SER A 176 -20.54 -16.44 -5.30
N SER A 177 -19.26 -16.22 -5.60
CA SER A 177 -18.23 -17.27 -5.76
C SER A 177 -17.59 -17.72 -4.44
N VAL A 178 -18.12 -17.26 -3.30
CA VAL A 178 -17.60 -17.48 -1.94
C VAL A 178 -18.56 -18.29 -1.01
N PRO A 179 -19.69 -18.90 -1.43
CA PRO A 179 -20.32 -19.93 -0.62
C PRO A 179 -19.33 -21.08 -0.42
N ILE A 180 -19.27 -21.60 0.80
CA ILE A 180 -18.48 -22.77 1.23
C ILE A 180 -18.69 -24.04 0.34
N ARG A 181 -19.63 -24.01 -0.61
CA ARG A 181 -20.07 -25.15 -1.43
C ARG A 181 -19.85 -25.01 -2.93
N ILE A 182 -19.27 -23.92 -3.44
CA ILE A 182 -19.01 -23.74 -4.88
C ILE A 182 -17.50 -23.72 -5.10
N GLU A 183 -16.90 -24.87 -5.43
CA GLU A 183 -15.49 -24.94 -5.83
C GLU A 183 -15.32 -24.32 -7.22
N SER A 184 -14.78 -23.10 -7.26
CA SER A 184 -14.35 -22.49 -8.51
C SER A 184 -12.98 -23.04 -8.95
N LYS A 185 -12.66 -22.96 -10.25
CA LYS A 185 -11.30 -23.29 -10.76
C LYS A 185 -10.20 -22.48 -10.05
N GLU A 186 -10.51 -21.26 -9.59
CA GLU A 186 -9.57 -20.42 -8.86
C GLU A 186 -9.30 -20.95 -7.45
N GLU A 187 -10.34 -21.47 -6.78
CA GLU A 187 -10.22 -22.10 -5.45
C GLU A 187 -9.48 -23.45 -5.54
N ASP A 188 -9.79 -24.28 -6.53
CA ASP A 188 -9.08 -25.54 -6.77
C ASP A 188 -7.58 -25.31 -7.03
N ALA A 189 -7.25 -24.33 -7.89
CA ALA A 189 -5.88 -23.91 -8.11
C ALA A 189 -5.22 -23.39 -6.83
N TYR A 190 -5.95 -22.66 -5.98
CA TYR A 190 -5.45 -22.21 -4.69
C TYR A 190 -5.15 -23.39 -3.74
N TYR A 191 -6.09 -24.31 -3.56
CA TYR A 191 -5.93 -25.46 -2.66
C TYR A 191 -4.80 -26.39 -3.12
N THR A 192 -4.67 -26.59 -4.43
CA THR A 192 -3.55 -27.32 -5.02
C THR A 192 -2.22 -26.65 -4.74
N ASN A 193 -2.09 -25.34 -5.02
CA ASN A 193 -0.83 -24.62 -4.82
C ASN A 193 -0.43 -24.50 -3.34
N ILE A 194 -1.38 -24.23 -2.44
CA ILE A 194 -1.06 -24.17 -1.00
C ILE A 194 -0.62 -25.54 -0.46
N ALA A 195 -1.21 -26.64 -0.97
CA ALA A 195 -0.77 -27.99 -0.62
C ALA A 195 0.65 -28.26 -1.13
N ASN A 196 0.94 -27.90 -2.39
CA ASN A 196 2.28 -28.02 -2.97
C ASN A 196 3.32 -27.24 -2.16
N LEU A 197 3.06 -25.97 -1.83
CA LEU A 197 3.95 -25.14 -1.03
C LEU A 197 4.20 -25.72 0.37
N LYS A 198 3.18 -26.33 0.99
CA LYS A 198 3.32 -26.98 2.31
C LYS A 198 4.11 -28.28 2.26
N ASN A 199 3.99 -29.03 1.16
CA ASN A 199 4.64 -30.32 0.95
C ASN A 199 6.06 -30.22 0.37
N MET A 200 6.54 -29.00 0.05
CA MET A 200 7.91 -28.80 -0.40
C MET A 200 8.93 -29.26 0.65
N PRO A 201 10.08 -29.82 0.22
CA PRO A 201 11.19 -30.12 1.10
C PRO A 201 11.58 -28.91 1.95
N GLU A 202 11.93 -29.12 3.21
CA GLU A 202 12.28 -28.03 4.14
C GLU A 202 13.43 -27.16 3.62
N ASN A 203 14.33 -27.75 2.83
CA ASN A 203 15.44 -27.05 2.18
C ASN A 203 15.03 -26.20 0.96
N GLU A 204 13.77 -26.15 0.57
CA GLU A 204 13.27 -25.38 -0.59
C GLU A 204 11.95 -24.65 -0.28
N ARG A 205 11.44 -24.78 0.95
CA ARG A 205 10.11 -24.33 1.31
C ARG A 205 10.02 -22.81 1.48
N ILE A 206 8.98 -22.22 0.89
CA ILE A 206 8.55 -20.84 1.20
C ILE A 206 7.96 -20.81 2.61
N ASN A 207 8.31 -19.81 3.41
CA ASN A 207 7.80 -19.69 4.76
C ASN A 207 6.36 -19.18 4.74
N ILE A 208 5.42 -19.99 5.19
CA ILE A 208 4.00 -19.61 5.29
C ILE A 208 3.66 -19.36 6.75
N HIS A 209 3.26 -18.13 7.05
CA HIS A 209 2.79 -17.72 8.37
C HIS A 209 1.28 -17.48 8.30
N THR A 210 0.54 -17.97 9.28
CA THR A 210 -0.91 -17.76 9.38
C THR A 210 -1.27 -17.50 10.82
N THR A 211 -1.94 -16.39 11.06
CA THR A 211 -2.33 -15.96 12.40
C THR A 211 -3.80 -15.60 12.43
N GLY A 212 -4.51 -15.97 13.48
CA GLY A 212 -5.96 -15.85 13.56
C GLY A 212 -6.70 -16.93 12.75
N GLU A 213 -8.03 -16.86 12.77
CA GLU A 213 -8.88 -17.89 12.17
C GLU A 213 -9.24 -17.59 10.71
N THR A 214 -9.46 -18.62 9.90
CA THR A 214 -10.10 -18.49 8.58
C THR A 214 -11.58 -18.81 8.71
N ARG A 215 -12.45 -17.84 8.39
CA ARG A 215 -13.91 -18.00 8.43
C ARG A 215 -14.51 -17.55 7.10
N GLY A 216 -15.41 -18.36 6.54
CA GLY A 216 -16.17 -18.00 5.35
C GLY A 216 -17.11 -16.80 5.58
N LEU A 217 -17.80 -16.36 4.51
CA LEU A 217 -18.75 -15.25 4.61
C LEU A 217 -19.97 -15.63 5.48
N ASN A 218 -20.35 -14.76 6.42
CA ASN A 218 -21.54 -14.95 7.25
C ASN A 218 -22.83 -14.41 6.57
N TYR A 219 -24.01 -14.68 7.15
CA TYR A 219 -25.29 -14.22 6.61
C TYR A 219 -25.38 -12.70 6.46
N LYS A 220 -24.78 -11.92 7.38
CA LYS A 220 -24.73 -10.44 7.28
C LYS A 220 -23.91 -9.99 6.07
N ASN A 221 -22.89 -10.75 5.69
CA ASN A 221 -22.10 -10.50 4.49
C ASN A 221 -22.94 -10.70 3.23
N ILE A 222 -23.67 -11.80 3.18
CA ILE A 222 -24.56 -12.18 2.09
C ILE A 222 -25.76 -11.22 2.00
N SER A 223 -26.41 -10.86 3.11
CA SER A 223 -27.62 -10.02 3.07
C SER A 223 -27.37 -8.61 2.52
N SER A 224 -26.16 -8.06 2.69
CA SER A 224 -25.82 -6.77 2.09
C SER A 224 -25.73 -6.80 0.56
N LEU A 225 -25.71 -7.98 -0.08
CA LEU A 225 -25.76 -8.14 -1.55
C LEU A 225 -27.02 -7.50 -2.14
N ALA A 226 -28.11 -7.49 -1.37
CA ALA A 226 -29.38 -6.92 -1.79
C ALA A 226 -29.42 -5.37 -1.76
N ASN A 227 -28.30 -4.68 -1.46
CA ASN A 227 -28.28 -3.21 -1.44
C ASN A 227 -28.30 -2.64 -2.87
N PRO A 228 -29.40 -1.99 -3.31
CA PRO A 228 -29.53 -1.51 -4.68
C PRO A 228 -28.55 -0.37 -5.03
N LEU A 229 -28.05 0.37 -4.04
CA LEU A 229 -27.08 1.45 -4.26
C LEU A 229 -25.76 0.93 -4.86
N LYS A 230 -25.43 -0.35 -4.65
CA LYS A 230 -24.23 -0.99 -5.20
C LYS A 230 -24.27 -1.12 -6.73
N PHE A 231 -25.44 -1.40 -7.29
CA PHE A 231 -25.62 -1.53 -8.75
C PHE A 231 -25.46 -0.19 -9.46
N VAL A 232 -25.72 0.90 -8.75
CA VAL A 232 -25.44 2.24 -9.24
C VAL A 232 -23.94 2.53 -9.09
N ALA A 233 -23.34 2.23 -7.94
CA ALA A 233 -21.95 2.60 -7.66
C ALA A 233 -20.90 1.83 -8.47
N ALA A 234 -21.07 0.54 -8.75
CA ALA A 234 -20.07 -0.28 -9.45
C ALA A 234 -19.73 0.26 -10.87
N PRO A 235 -20.71 0.57 -11.74
CA PRO A 235 -20.46 1.21 -13.03
C PRO A 235 -19.71 2.55 -12.92
N PHE A 236 -19.95 3.35 -11.86
CA PHE A 236 -19.24 4.61 -11.65
C PHE A 236 -17.79 4.39 -11.19
N VAL A 237 -17.55 3.40 -10.31
CA VAL A 237 -16.19 3.03 -9.90
C VAL A 237 -15.39 2.54 -11.09
N ASP A 238 -15.97 1.73 -11.96
CA ASP A 238 -15.32 1.25 -13.19
C ASP A 238 -14.99 2.41 -14.16
N GLY A 239 -16.01 3.22 -14.51
CA GLY A 239 -15.84 4.29 -15.50
C GLY A 239 -14.89 5.42 -15.07
N PHE A 240 -14.98 5.87 -13.81
CA PHE A 240 -14.21 7.02 -13.31
C PHE A 240 -12.98 6.62 -12.47
N GLY A 241 -12.95 5.39 -11.98
CA GLY A 241 -11.84 4.87 -11.16
C GLY A 241 -10.58 4.64 -11.98
N HIS A 242 -10.71 4.18 -13.23
CA HIS A 242 -9.56 3.93 -14.10
C HIS A 242 -8.67 5.16 -14.32
N GLY A 243 -9.26 6.32 -14.63
CA GLY A 243 -8.52 7.59 -14.76
C GLY A 243 -7.87 8.04 -13.45
N THR A 244 -8.58 7.89 -12.33
CA THR A 244 -8.04 8.17 -10.99
C THR A 244 -6.84 7.27 -10.67
N TRP A 245 -6.93 5.99 -11.00
CA TRP A 245 -5.86 5.00 -10.80
C TRP A 245 -4.64 5.27 -11.66
N ASN A 246 -4.82 5.62 -12.93
CA ASN A 246 -3.70 5.98 -13.82
C ASN A 246 -2.97 7.24 -13.31
N SER A 247 -3.71 8.22 -12.81
CA SER A 247 -3.14 9.42 -12.18
C SER A 247 -2.35 9.09 -10.90
N LEU A 248 -2.90 8.20 -10.05
CA LEU A 248 -2.21 7.71 -8.86
C LEU A 248 -0.93 6.93 -9.19
N SER A 249 -1.00 6.01 -10.16
CA SER A 249 0.15 5.22 -10.63
C SER A 249 1.23 6.12 -11.22
N ARG A 250 0.87 7.15 -11.98
CA ARG A 250 1.84 8.16 -12.43
C ARG A 250 2.51 8.87 -11.25
N ARG A 251 1.79 9.17 -10.17
CA ARG A 251 2.36 9.88 -9.02
C ARG A 251 3.39 9.05 -8.25
N THR A 252 3.35 7.72 -8.30
CA THR A 252 4.39 6.88 -7.66
C THR A 252 5.74 7.05 -8.36
N GLU A 253 5.77 7.31 -9.66
CA GLU A 253 6.98 7.68 -10.41
C GLU A 253 7.50 9.07 -10.01
N LEU A 254 6.58 10.00 -9.79
CA LEU A 254 6.91 11.38 -9.47
C LEU A 254 7.52 11.57 -8.07
N LEU A 255 7.54 10.53 -7.24
CA LEU A 255 8.27 10.53 -5.98
C LEU A 255 9.78 10.43 -6.19
N ILE A 256 10.24 9.95 -7.34
CA ILE A 256 11.66 9.82 -7.64
C ILE A 256 12.11 10.85 -8.67
N THR A 257 11.31 11.08 -9.71
CA THR A 257 11.63 12.01 -10.80
C THR A 257 10.61 13.13 -10.88
N LYS A 258 11.03 14.40 -10.86
CA LYS A 258 10.09 15.51 -11.00
C LYS A 258 9.44 15.54 -12.38
N ASP A 259 8.21 16.04 -12.43
CA ASP A 259 7.48 16.24 -13.69
C ASP A 259 8.23 17.19 -14.64
N THR A 260 8.96 18.17 -14.07
CA THR A 260 9.74 19.13 -14.85
C THR A 260 11.02 18.56 -15.45
N ALA A 261 11.48 17.37 -15.01
CA ALA A 261 12.71 16.75 -15.48
C ALA A 261 12.76 16.57 -17.00
N PHE A 262 11.60 16.38 -17.63
CA PHE A 262 11.46 16.16 -19.07
C PHE A 262 11.41 17.45 -19.89
N THR A 263 11.39 18.62 -19.23
CA THR A 263 11.36 19.94 -19.90
C THR A 263 12.57 20.81 -19.56
N ARG A 264 13.17 20.65 -18.39
CA ARG A 264 14.40 21.34 -17.95
C ARG A 264 15.29 20.33 -17.22
N LYS A 265 16.55 20.17 -17.67
CA LYS A 265 17.52 19.22 -17.07
C LYS A 265 17.95 19.62 -15.64
N GLU A 266 17.89 20.91 -15.31
CA GLU A 266 18.26 21.38 -13.97
C GLU A 266 17.20 20.98 -12.94
N ASN A 267 17.63 20.38 -11.82
CA ASN A 267 16.79 19.99 -10.67
C ASN A 267 15.74 18.89 -10.90
N ALA A 268 16.02 17.90 -11.77
CA ALA A 268 15.16 16.74 -12.03
C ALA A 268 14.89 15.82 -10.82
N LYS A 269 15.83 15.75 -9.85
CA LYS A 269 15.75 14.86 -8.69
C LYS A 269 14.80 15.39 -7.62
N THR A 270 13.95 14.52 -7.10
CA THR A 270 13.09 14.80 -5.93
C THR A 270 13.90 14.75 -4.62
N ALA A 271 13.27 15.11 -3.51
CA ALA A 271 13.89 15.00 -2.20
C ALA A 271 14.17 13.53 -1.80
N LEU A 272 13.27 12.60 -2.17
CA LEU A 272 13.49 11.17 -1.94
C LEU A 272 14.70 10.65 -2.73
N GLU A 273 14.83 10.99 -4.02
CA GLU A 273 15.98 10.57 -4.83
C GLU A 273 17.30 11.12 -4.25
N LYS A 274 17.31 12.37 -3.78
CA LYS A 274 18.47 12.98 -3.12
C LYS A 274 18.83 12.30 -1.80
N PHE A 275 17.84 11.90 -1.01
CA PHE A 275 18.07 11.13 0.20
C PHE A 275 18.69 9.77 -0.12
N LEU A 276 18.13 9.05 -1.10
CA LEU A 276 18.64 7.75 -1.53
C LEU A 276 20.05 7.83 -2.10
N ASP A 277 20.40 8.91 -2.83
CA ASP A 277 21.77 9.17 -3.28
C ASP A 277 22.75 9.26 -2.11
N LYS A 278 22.37 9.95 -1.02
CA LYS A 278 23.22 10.05 0.17
C LYS A 278 23.40 8.71 0.86
N VAL A 279 22.33 7.93 0.98
CA VAL A 279 22.38 6.58 1.55
C VAL A 279 23.28 5.66 0.72
N ASP A 280 23.22 5.73 -0.61
CA ASP A 280 24.06 4.93 -1.52
C ASP A 280 25.55 5.34 -1.48
N GLN A 281 25.82 6.62 -1.24
CA GLN A 281 27.17 7.17 -1.09
C GLN A 281 27.76 6.98 0.31
N GLU A 282 26.97 6.53 1.27
CA GLU A 282 27.41 6.33 2.65
C GLU A 282 28.40 5.17 2.75
N SER A 283 29.56 5.45 3.35
CA SER A 283 30.66 4.48 3.50
C SER A 283 30.25 3.22 4.25
N THR A 284 29.39 3.35 5.27
CA THR A 284 28.93 2.23 6.10
C THR A 284 27.93 1.31 5.39
N LYS A 285 27.35 1.76 4.27
CA LYS A 285 26.30 1.03 3.52
C LYS A 285 25.21 0.43 4.42
N PRO A 286 24.41 1.29 5.07
CA PRO A 286 23.44 0.85 6.06
C PRO A 286 22.48 -0.20 5.52
N GLU A 287 22.08 -1.12 6.38
CA GLU A 287 21.07 -2.12 6.06
C GLU A 287 19.71 -1.45 5.85
N ILE A 288 19.05 -1.77 4.74
CA ILE A 288 17.78 -1.17 4.36
C ILE A 288 16.64 -2.16 4.54
N THR A 289 15.70 -1.79 5.41
CA THR A 289 14.37 -2.39 5.46
C THR A 289 13.41 -1.49 4.68
N LEU A 290 12.93 -1.96 3.53
CA LEU A 290 12.03 -1.22 2.64
C LEU A 290 10.60 -1.74 2.80
N ILE A 291 9.71 -0.90 3.32
CA ILE A 291 8.33 -1.26 3.64
C ILE A 291 7.37 -0.47 2.76
N GLY A 292 6.56 -1.17 1.95
CA GLY A 292 5.54 -0.58 1.10
C GLY A 292 4.14 -1.06 1.46
N HIS A 293 3.26 -0.15 1.90
CA HIS A 293 1.84 -0.45 2.12
C HIS A 293 1.02 -0.13 0.89
N SER A 294 0.18 -1.04 0.39
CA SER A 294 -0.72 -0.76 -0.74
C SER A 294 0.08 -0.18 -1.92
N MET A 295 -0.30 0.98 -2.48
CA MET A 295 0.46 1.66 -3.54
C MET A 295 1.89 2.06 -3.16
N GLY A 296 2.22 2.12 -1.86
CA GLY A 296 3.60 2.30 -1.41
C GLY A 296 4.53 1.17 -1.88
N SER A 297 4.01 -0.02 -2.17
CA SER A 297 4.79 -1.11 -2.80
C SER A 297 5.21 -0.80 -4.24
N MET A 298 4.43 -0.02 -4.99
CA MET A 298 4.82 0.43 -6.34
C MET A 298 5.96 1.45 -6.25
N VAL A 299 5.91 2.34 -5.25
CA VAL A 299 7.02 3.25 -4.96
C VAL A 299 8.27 2.48 -4.53
N ALA A 300 8.11 1.44 -3.72
CA ALA A 300 9.21 0.56 -3.32
C ALA A 300 9.87 -0.12 -4.53
N ASN A 301 9.09 -0.62 -5.50
CA ASN A 301 9.63 -1.11 -6.78
C ASN A 301 10.43 -0.03 -7.50
N ASN A 302 9.90 1.20 -7.59
CA ASN A 302 10.60 2.30 -8.25
C ASN A 302 11.93 2.62 -7.57
N ILE A 303 11.99 2.54 -6.24
CA ILE A 303 13.23 2.70 -5.47
C ILE A 303 14.21 1.56 -5.80
N ILE A 304 13.76 0.30 -5.78
CA ILE A 304 14.59 -0.88 -6.09
C ILE A 304 15.19 -0.77 -7.50
N ILE A 305 14.37 -0.43 -8.50
CA ILE A 305 14.79 -0.28 -9.90
C ILE A 305 15.86 0.82 -10.02
N ARG A 306 15.66 1.94 -9.33
CA ARG A 306 16.55 3.10 -9.42
C ARG A 306 17.84 2.95 -8.61
N LYS A 307 17.78 2.21 -7.50
CA LYS A 307 18.89 2.07 -6.53
C LYS A 307 19.18 0.59 -6.20
N PRO A 308 19.45 -0.28 -7.19
CA PRO A 308 19.63 -1.73 -6.98
C PRO A 308 20.95 -2.10 -6.27
N LYS A 309 21.73 -1.11 -5.83
CA LYS A 309 23.00 -1.28 -5.10
C LYS A 309 22.87 -0.97 -3.61
N LEU A 310 21.74 -0.44 -3.16
CA LEU A 310 21.46 -0.30 -1.74
C LEU A 310 21.45 -1.67 -1.06
N ASN A 311 21.87 -1.70 0.20
CA ASN A 311 21.99 -2.92 0.98
C ASN A 311 20.63 -3.35 1.54
N TYR A 312 19.71 -3.78 0.68
CA TYR A 312 18.39 -4.27 1.07
C TYR A 312 18.54 -5.57 1.87
N THR A 313 18.15 -5.54 3.15
CA THR A 313 18.10 -6.73 4.00
C THR A 313 16.68 -7.27 4.12
N ASN A 314 15.68 -6.39 4.18
CA ASN A 314 14.27 -6.78 4.21
C ASN A 314 13.46 -5.95 3.21
N ILE A 315 12.63 -6.62 2.42
CA ILE A 315 11.61 -5.98 1.57
C ILE A 315 10.24 -6.46 2.07
N VAL A 316 9.40 -5.55 2.55
CA VAL A 316 8.13 -5.87 3.21
C VAL A 316 6.97 -5.21 2.49
N TYR A 317 6.12 -6.02 1.89
CA TYR A 317 4.95 -5.61 1.13
C TYR A 317 3.70 -5.90 1.94
N MET A 318 2.97 -4.84 2.33
CA MET A 318 1.77 -4.93 3.16
C MET A 318 0.53 -4.63 2.33
N GLY A 319 -0.31 -5.63 2.09
CA GLY A 319 -1.45 -5.49 1.17
C GLY A 319 -1.02 -4.82 -0.13
N ALA A 320 0.06 -5.28 -0.74
CA ALA A 320 0.70 -4.60 -1.86
C ALA A 320 -0.21 -4.48 -3.10
N ALA A 321 -0.24 -3.25 -3.64
CA ALA A 321 -0.87 -2.96 -4.92
C ALA A 321 0.06 -3.20 -6.13
N ALA A 322 1.35 -3.40 -5.89
CA ALA A 322 2.29 -3.88 -6.92
C ALA A 322 1.81 -5.22 -7.50
N SER A 323 2.00 -5.42 -8.80
CA SER A 323 1.62 -6.67 -9.45
C SER A 323 2.53 -7.82 -9.06
N LEU A 324 2.07 -9.05 -9.23
CA LEU A 324 2.90 -10.25 -9.13
C LEU A 324 4.12 -10.19 -10.06
N LYS A 325 3.91 -9.68 -11.28
CA LYS A 325 4.95 -9.42 -12.27
C LYS A 325 6.00 -8.43 -11.76
N ASP A 326 5.60 -7.41 -11.01
CA ASP A 326 6.55 -6.45 -10.44
C ASP A 326 7.38 -7.09 -9.32
N VAL A 327 6.82 -8.01 -8.54
CA VAL A 327 7.59 -8.78 -7.55
C VAL A 327 8.63 -9.64 -8.25
N GLU A 328 8.22 -10.38 -9.29
CA GLU A 328 9.12 -11.20 -10.11
C GLU A 328 10.25 -10.38 -10.73
N SER A 329 9.92 -9.25 -11.36
CA SER A 329 10.90 -8.46 -12.12
C SER A 329 11.77 -7.53 -11.27
N ASN A 330 11.34 -7.15 -10.06
CA ASN A 330 12.06 -6.16 -9.23
C ASN A 330 12.59 -6.75 -7.93
N VAL A 331 11.81 -7.57 -7.21
CA VAL A 331 12.22 -8.11 -5.91
C VAL A 331 13.14 -9.32 -6.07
N VAL A 332 12.78 -10.27 -6.95
CA VAL A 332 13.56 -11.50 -7.15
C VAL A 332 15.02 -11.21 -7.54
N PRO A 333 15.34 -10.25 -8.44
CA PRO A 333 16.74 -9.91 -8.73
C PRO A 333 17.53 -9.44 -7.50
N ILE A 334 16.89 -8.72 -6.56
CA ILE A 334 17.53 -8.31 -5.31
C ILE A 334 17.82 -9.53 -4.43
N LEU A 335 16.87 -10.45 -4.31
CA LEU A 335 17.05 -11.69 -3.56
C LEU A 335 18.17 -12.55 -4.17
N LEU A 336 18.25 -12.66 -5.49
CA LEU A 336 19.30 -13.42 -6.17
C LEU A 336 20.70 -12.80 -5.95
N LYS A 337 20.79 -11.47 -5.96
CA LYS A 337 22.05 -10.74 -5.81
C LYS A 337 22.54 -10.65 -4.36
N ASN A 338 21.63 -10.51 -3.40
CA ASN A 338 21.95 -10.44 -1.98
C ASN A 338 21.43 -11.70 -1.27
N GLY A 339 22.34 -12.61 -0.92
CA GLY A 339 22.02 -13.87 -0.23
C GLY A 339 21.39 -13.69 1.16
N ASN A 340 21.53 -12.51 1.77
CA ASN A 340 20.94 -12.20 3.08
C ASN A 340 19.60 -11.47 2.99
N ALA A 341 19.21 -11.00 1.80
CA ALA A 341 17.95 -10.28 1.62
C ALA A 341 16.75 -11.21 1.80
N GLN A 342 15.72 -10.75 2.50
CA GLN A 342 14.46 -11.44 2.71
C GLN A 342 13.29 -10.65 2.14
N PHE A 343 12.27 -11.36 1.68
CA PHE A 343 11.02 -10.78 1.19
C PHE A 343 9.83 -11.25 2.01
N PHE A 344 9.02 -10.30 2.46
CA PHE A 344 7.82 -10.53 3.24
C PHE A 344 6.61 -9.97 2.49
N ASN A 345 5.64 -10.83 2.19
CA ASN A 345 4.36 -10.42 1.62
C ASN A 345 3.24 -10.67 2.63
N LEU A 346 2.67 -9.59 3.13
CA LEU A 346 1.65 -9.57 4.17
C LEU A 346 0.28 -9.35 3.52
N SER A 347 -0.64 -10.28 3.75
CA SER A 347 -1.96 -10.31 3.15
C SER A 347 -3.05 -10.49 4.20
N LEU A 348 -4.26 -10.03 3.88
CA LEU A 348 -5.44 -10.42 4.63
C LEU A 348 -5.87 -11.82 4.21
N ASP A 349 -6.59 -12.50 5.10
CA ASP A 349 -7.31 -13.70 4.73
C ASP A 349 -8.29 -13.40 3.57
N PRO A 350 -8.40 -14.28 2.55
CA PRO A 350 -9.22 -14.00 1.38
C PRO A 350 -10.67 -13.63 1.71
N TYR A 351 -11.26 -14.26 2.72
CA TYR A 351 -12.64 -13.96 3.11
C TYR A 351 -12.75 -12.60 3.80
N ARG A 352 -11.72 -12.14 4.51
CA ARG A 352 -11.63 -10.76 5.01
C ARG A 352 -11.57 -9.78 3.84
N GLU A 353 -10.69 -10.07 2.88
CA GLU A 353 -10.49 -9.23 1.72
C GLU A 353 -11.76 -9.08 0.89
N LEU A 354 -12.46 -10.18 0.62
CA LEU A 354 -13.74 -10.21 -0.11
C LEU A 354 -14.90 -9.60 0.69
N SER A 355 -14.89 -9.73 2.02
CA SER A 355 -15.97 -9.22 2.87
C SER A 355 -15.84 -7.74 3.21
N GLU A 356 -14.71 -7.10 2.90
CA GLU A 356 -14.49 -5.69 3.19
C GLU A 356 -15.61 -4.85 2.56
N SER A 357 -16.38 -4.18 3.41
CA SER A 357 -17.49 -3.33 3.01
C SER A 357 -17.22 -1.91 3.45
N LYS A 358 -17.25 -0.98 2.50
CA LYS A 358 -17.09 0.46 2.76
C LYS A 358 -18.41 1.19 2.57
N ALA A 359 -18.52 2.36 3.19
CA ALA A 359 -19.67 3.26 3.08
C ALA A 359 -21.04 2.57 3.24
N LEU A 360 -21.23 1.86 4.36
CA LEU A 360 -22.45 1.10 4.67
C LEU A 360 -22.83 0.07 3.58
N GLY A 361 -21.85 -0.40 2.81
CA GLY A 361 -22.07 -1.34 1.71
C GLY A 361 -22.71 -0.69 0.48
N SER A 362 -22.52 0.60 0.24
CA SER A 362 -23.06 1.28 -0.96
C SER A 362 -22.12 1.20 -2.16
N VAL A 363 -20.94 0.60 -2.00
CA VAL A 363 -19.93 0.36 -3.05
C VAL A 363 -19.68 -1.13 -3.24
N PRO A 364 -19.05 -1.55 -4.36
CA PRO A 364 -18.62 -2.94 -4.54
C PRO A 364 -17.88 -3.47 -3.32
N ARG A 365 -18.11 -4.73 -2.94
CA ARG A 365 -17.34 -5.35 -1.85
C ARG A 365 -15.94 -5.69 -2.32
N GLY A 366 -15.06 -5.92 -1.36
CA GLY A 366 -13.66 -6.22 -1.61
C GLY A 366 -12.74 -5.13 -1.10
N SER A 367 -11.52 -5.51 -0.77
CA SER A 367 -10.44 -4.55 -0.56
C SER A 367 -10.19 -3.72 -1.82
N LEU A 368 -9.38 -2.68 -1.65
CA LEU A 368 -8.90 -1.91 -2.79
C LEU A 368 -8.15 -2.78 -3.80
N LEU A 369 -7.49 -3.87 -3.38
CA LEU A 369 -6.76 -4.76 -4.28
C LEU A 369 -7.68 -5.51 -5.24
N ILE A 370 -8.82 -6.01 -4.73
CA ILE A 370 -9.85 -6.63 -5.57
C ILE A 370 -10.36 -5.61 -6.60
N TRP A 371 -10.55 -4.36 -6.20
CA TRP A 371 -10.99 -3.31 -7.13
C TRP A 371 -9.92 -2.99 -8.18
N ILE A 372 -8.64 -3.02 -7.80
CA ILE A 372 -7.53 -2.83 -8.75
C ILE A 372 -7.58 -3.90 -9.83
N ASP A 373 -7.70 -5.17 -9.43
CA ASP A 373 -7.69 -6.31 -10.34
C ASP A 373 -8.98 -6.40 -11.20
N THR A 374 -10.10 -5.89 -10.69
CA THR A 374 -11.41 -6.04 -11.36
C THR A 374 -11.81 -4.83 -12.19
N TYR A 375 -11.62 -3.61 -11.65
CA TYR A 375 -12.22 -2.38 -12.20
C TYR A 375 -11.19 -1.31 -12.57
N LEU A 376 -10.13 -1.14 -11.77
CA LEU A 376 -9.24 0.02 -11.94
C LEU A 376 -8.13 -0.23 -12.97
N THR A 377 -7.77 -1.49 -13.22
CA THR A 377 -6.74 -1.87 -14.19
C THR A 377 -7.27 -2.83 -15.25
N THR A 378 -6.52 -2.96 -16.34
CA THR A 378 -6.74 -4.02 -17.32
C THR A 378 -5.77 -5.17 -17.04
N VAL A 379 -6.25 -6.21 -16.37
CA VAL A 379 -5.49 -7.46 -16.15
C VAL A 379 -5.45 -8.24 -17.46
N LYS A 380 -4.27 -8.36 -18.09
CA LYS A 380 -4.08 -9.09 -19.36
C LYS A 380 -3.66 -10.54 -19.12
N SER A 381 -3.01 -10.78 -17.99
CA SER A 381 -2.47 -12.07 -17.56
C SER A 381 -2.60 -12.21 -16.05
N PHE A 382 -2.52 -13.43 -15.52
CA PHE A 382 -2.64 -13.66 -14.08
C PHE A 382 -1.59 -12.89 -13.27
N THR A 383 -0.36 -12.76 -13.80
CA THR A 383 0.73 -12.03 -13.16
C THR A 383 0.53 -10.51 -13.11
N ASP A 384 -0.43 -9.96 -13.85
CA ASP A 384 -0.78 -8.53 -13.75
C ASP A 384 -1.62 -8.23 -12.49
N ARG A 385 -2.13 -9.26 -11.81
CA ARG A 385 -2.90 -9.10 -10.57
C ARG A 385 -2.02 -8.66 -9.41
N THR A 386 -2.63 -7.98 -8.44
CA THR A 386 -1.98 -7.49 -7.22
C THR A 386 -1.33 -8.61 -6.40
N SER A 387 -0.09 -8.37 -5.96
CA SER A 387 0.69 -9.30 -5.12
C SER A 387 0.25 -9.33 -3.65
N GLY A 388 -0.42 -8.29 -3.18
CA GLY A 388 -0.94 -8.22 -1.81
C GLY A 388 -2.11 -9.15 -1.51
N GLY A 389 -2.84 -9.59 -2.53
CA GLY A 389 -3.95 -10.53 -2.37
C GLY A 389 -3.46 -11.94 -2.08
N TRP A 390 -3.93 -12.55 -0.98
CA TRP A 390 -3.46 -13.88 -0.56
C TRP A 390 -3.65 -14.94 -1.65
N PHE A 391 -4.82 -14.97 -2.29
CA PHE A 391 -5.10 -15.91 -3.39
C PHE A 391 -4.17 -15.72 -4.58
N ASN A 392 -3.85 -14.47 -4.94
CA ASN A 392 -2.98 -14.17 -6.06
C ASN A 392 -1.55 -14.66 -5.77
N MET A 393 -0.99 -14.28 -4.61
CA MET A 393 0.38 -14.62 -4.23
C MET A 393 0.59 -16.13 -4.09
N VAL A 394 -0.26 -16.83 -3.34
CA VAL A 394 -0.09 -18.28 -3.11
C VAL A 394 -0.12 -19.06 -4.42
N ARG A 395 -1.00 -18.68 -5.36
CA ARG A 395 -1.12 -19.35 -6.66
C ARG A 395 0.07 -19.11 -7.59
N ALA A 396 0.83 -18.03 -7.38
CA ALA A 396 1.95 -17.67 -8.23
C ALA A 396 3.32 -17.87 -7.56
N ALA A 397 3.38 -18.08 -6.24
CA ALA A 397 4.63 -18.07 -5.48
C ALA A 397 5.64 -19.11 -5.98
N ASP A 398 5.18 -20.33 -6.30
CA ASP A 398 6.06 -21.37 -6.84
C ASP A 398 6.64 -21.02 -8.21
N THR A 399 5.88 -20.31 -9.05
CA THR A 399 6.34 -19.86 -10.37
C THR A 399 7.26 -18.64 -10.28
N ILE A 400 6.96 -17.68 -9.41
CA ILE A 400 7.66 -16.40 -9.32
C ILE A 400 9.02 -16.52 -8.64
N PHE A 401 9.12 -17.37 -7.62
CA PHE A 401 10.33 -17.47 -6.80
C PHE A 401 11.16 -18.70 -7.20
N PRO A 402 12.37 -18.53 -7.75
CA PRO A 402 13.29 -19.64 -7.98
C PRO A 402 13.66 -20.37 -6.69
N ASP A 403 13.95 -21.67 -6.77
CA ASP A 403 14.24 -22.52 -5.60
C ASP A 403 15.34 -21.94 -4.69
N THR A 404 16.35 -21.29 -5.28
CA THR A 404 17.47 -20.66 -4.58
C THR A 404 17.08 -19.50 -3.67
N VAL A 405 15.88 -18.93 -3.82
CA VAL A 405 15.41 -17.79 -3.00
C VAL A 405 14.22 -18.15 -2.12
N LYS A 406 13.50 -19.25 -2.37
CA LYS A 406 12.24 -19.62 -1.69
C LYS A 406 12.34 -19.58 -0.15
N LYS A 407 13.45 -20.07 0.43
CA LYS A 407 13.68 -20.02 1.90
C LYS A 407 13.67 -18.63 2.52
N ARG A 408 13.93 -17.59 1.72
CA ARG A 408 13.98 -16.18 2.15
C ARG A 408 12.70 -15.43 1.81
N VAL A 409 11.68 -16.15 1.35
CA VAL A 409 10.35 -15.62 1.06
C VAL A 409 9.41 -16.01 2.19
N HIS A 410 8.66 -15.03 2.68
CA HIS A 410 7.73 -15.15 3.78
C HIS A 410 6.36 -14.65 3.32
N LEU A 411 5.36 -15.53 3.34
CA LEU A 411 3.98 -15.22 3.01
C LEU A 411 3.16 -15.25 4.30
N THR A 412 2.66 -14.10 4.73
CA THR A 412 1.97 -13.94 6.01
C THR A 412 0.51 -13.62 5.78
N LYS A 413 -0.38 -14.43 6.35
CA LYS A 413 -1.83 -14.27 6.29
C LYS A 413 -2.41 -13.84 7.64
N PHE A 414 -3.07 -12.69 7.66
CA PHE A 414 -3.82 -12.21 8.82
C PHE A 414 -5.30 -12.62 8.73
N GLY A 415 -5.69 -13.52 9.61
CA GLY A 415 -7.03 -14.05 9.77
C GLY A 415 -7.93 -13.20 10.67
N PHE A 416 -9.12 -13.73 10.93
CA PHE A 416 -10.09 -13.13 11.82
C PHE A 416 -9.56 -13.11 13.26
N GLY A 417 -9.62 -11.94 13.89
CA GLY A 417 -9.32 -11.77 15.31
C GLY A 417 -7.85 -11.51 15.64
N ALA A 418 -6.97 -11.47 14.63
CA ALA A 418 -5.55 -11.19 14.85
C ALA A 418 -4.95 -10.31 13.75
N GLY A 419 -4.24 -9.24 14.13
CA GLY A 419 -3.59 -8.32 13.21
C GLY A 419 -4.58 -7.46 12.41
N PRO A 420 -4.15 -6.87 11.28
CA PRO A 420 -5.00 -6.05 10.41
C PRO A 420 -6.27 -6.78 9.98
N GLN A 421 -7.42 -6.13 10.09
CA GLN A 421 -8.72 -6.70 9.70
C GLN A 421 -9.30 -6.05 8.45
N LYS A 422 -8.77 -4.89 8.03
CA LYS A 422 -9.09 -4.21 6.77
C LYS A 422 -7.82 -3.79 6.04
N HIS A 423 -7.94 -3.55 4.73
CA HIS A 423 -6.81 -3.16 3.89
C HIS A 423 -6.06 -1.92 4.39
N GLY A 424 -6.79 -0.97 4.97
CA GLY A 424 -6.22 0.28 5.48
C GLY A 424 -5.52 0.16 6.84
N GLU A 425 -5.58 -0.98 7.52
CA GLU A 425 -5.16 -1.13 8.92
C GLU A 425 -3.72 -1.66 9.07
N PHE A 426 -3.03 -2.01 7.97
CA PHE A 426 -1.66 -2.56 8.04
C PHE A 426 -0.65 -1.62 8.70
N ASP A 427 -0.86 -0.31 8.63
CA ASP A 427 0.01 0.70 9.22
C ASP A 427 -0.53 1.26 10.55
N GLU A 428 -1.57 0.63 11.12
CA GLU A 428 -2.10 0.93 12.47
C GLU A 428 -1.42 0.10 13.57
N TYR A 429 -0.44 -0.73 13.21
CA TYR A 429 0.35 -1.57 14.10
C TYR A 429 1.81 -1.12 14.13
N GLN A 430 2.61 -1.69 15.06
CA GLN A 430 4.07 -1.54 15.08
C GLN A 430 4.74 -2.30 13.92
N PHE A 431 4.43 -1.88 12.69
CA PHE A 431 4.82 -2.56 11.46
C PHE A 431 6.33 -2.57 11.21
N TRP A 432 7.11 -1.79 11.96
CA TRP A 432 8.58 -1.79 11.89
C TRP A 432 9.22 -2.94 12.66
N LYS A 433 8.43 -3.78 13.33
CA LYS A 433 8.91 -4.95 14.08
C LYS A 433 8.87 -6.21 13.23
N HIS A 434 9.93 -7.01 13.29
CA HIS A 434 10.02 -8.28 12.56
C HIS A 434 8.89 -9.27 12.91
N GLY A 435 8.51 -9.35 14.19
CA GLY A 435 7.42 -10.24 14.61
C GLY A 435 6.07 -9.89 13.95
N TYR A 436 5.84 -8.62 13.63
CA TYR A 436 4.66 -8.22 12.86
C TYR A 436 4.68 -8.82 11.44
N TRP A 437 5.84 -8.88 10.78
CA TRP A 437 5.98 -9.43 9.42
C TRP A 437 5.70 -10.93 9.34
N THR A 438 5.94 -11.64 10.43
CA THR A 438 5.69 -13.08 10.56
C THR A 438 4.37 -13.40 11.26
N GLY A 439 3.59 -12.37 11.61
CA GLY A 439 2.30 -12.54 12.27
C GLY A 439 2.39 -13.07 13.70
N ASP A 440 3.51 -12.91 14.40
CA ASP A 440 3.62 -13.27 15.81
C ASP A 440 2.61 -12.47 16.64
N GLU A 441 1.66 -13.15 17.31
CA GLU A 441 0.57 -12.53 18.07
C GLU A 441 1.08 -11.51 19.11
N CYS A 442 2.25 -11.78 19.71
CA CYS A 442 2.89 -10.90 20.68
C CYS A 442 3.40 -9.59 20.07
N SER A 443 3.60 -9.58 18.75
CA SER A 443 4.09 -8.45 17.98
C SER A 443 2.98 -7.69 17.24
N LEU A 444 1.70 -8.13 17.34
CA LEU A 444 0.53 -7.45 16.75
C LEU A 444 0.01 -6.33 17.64
N ILE A 445 0.89 -5.38 17.95
CA ILE A 445 0.61 -4.25 18.84
C ILE A 445 0.08 -3.07 18.03
N LEU A 446 -1.14 -2.61 18.36
CA LEU A 446 -1.76 -1.40 17.79
C LEU A 446 -1.07 -0.13 18.27
N LEU A 447 -0.97 0.89 17.41
CA LEU A 447 -0.37 2.19 17.74
C LEU A 447 -1.19 3.02 18.74
N ASP A 448 -2.50 2.81 18.82
CA ASP A 448 -3.43 3.64 19.61
C ASP A 448 -3.96 3.00 20.89
N LYS A 449 -3.58 1.76 21.21
CA LYS A 449 -4.03 1.09 22.44
C LYS A 449 -2.88 0.91 23.42
N PRO A 450 -3.09 1.15 24.73
CA PRO A 450 -2.16 0.63 25.73
C PRO A 450 -2.08 -0.88 25.57
N ILE A 451 -0.88 -1.44 25.71
CA ILE A 451 -0.62 -2.88 25.63
C ILE A 451 -1.62 -3.60 26.54
N ASP A 452 -2.43 -4.47 25.97
CA ASP A 452 -3.38 -5.27 26.74
C ASP A 452 -2.58 -6.13 27.74
N VAL A 453 -2.84 -5.92 29.04
CA VAL A 453 -2.10 -6.58 30.13
C VAL A 453 -2.22 -8.11 30.03
N ASN A 454 -3.30 -8.61 29.41
CA ASN A 454 -3.49 -10.05 29.16
C ASN A 454 -2.60 -10.60 28.03
N LEU A 455 -2.29 -9.80 27.01
CA LEU A 455 -1.32 -10.16 25.96
C LEU A 455 0.10 -10.23 26.55
N LYS A 456 0.43 -9.31 27.46
CA LYS A 456 1.72 -9.30 28.16
C LYS A 456 1.97 -10.59 28.94
N HIS A 457 0.98 -11.10 29.68
CA HIS A 457 1.08 -12.38 30.39
C HIS A 457 1.21 -13.61 29.48
N LYS A 458 0.57 -13.64 28.30
CA LYS A 458 0.76 -14.74 27.33
C LYS A 458 2.15 -14.73 26.69
N CYS A 459 2.75 -13.56 26.55
CA CYS A 459 4.04 -13.38 25.87
C CYS A 459 5.25 -13.43 26.81
N GLU A 460 5.03 -13.37 28.14
CA GLU A 460 6.07 -13.50 29.17
C GLU A 460 6.26 -14.95 29.68
N ILE A 461 5.35 -15.89 29.35
CA ILE A 461 5.50 -17.31 29.69
C ILE A 461 6.30 -17.98 28.58
N PRO A 462 7.52 -18.50 28.83
CA PRO A 462 8.25 -19.29 27.83
C PRO A 462 7.39 -20.49 27.47
N LYS A 463 7.18 -20.74 26.17
CA LYS A 463 6.62 -22.03 25.73
C LYS A 463 7.61 -23.10 26.20
N ALA A 464 7.21 -23.89 27.21
CA ALA A 464 7.96 -25.07 27.60
C ALA A 464 8.05 -26.01 26.38
N ASN A 465 9.27 -26.46 26.09
CA ASN A 465 9.62 -27.33 24.96
C ASN A 465 8.76 -28.58 24.87
#